data_AF-A0A1L7CQI4-F1
#
_entry.id   AF-A0A1L7CQI4-F1
#
_cell.length_a   1.000
_cell.length_b   1.000
_cell.length_c   1.000
_cell.angle_alpha   90.00
_cell.angle_beta   90.00
_cell.angle_gamma   90.00
#
_symmetry.space_group_name_H-M   'P 1'
#
loop_
_entity.id
_entity.type
_entity.pdbx_description
1 polymer ?
#
loop_
_entity_poly.entity_id
_entity_poly.type
_entity_poly.pdbx_seq_one_letter_code
_entity_poly.pdbx_strand_id
1 'polypeptide(L)'
;MSIFGGDGAFIGRVDFFFPDVGLILEYEGAAKTAGAQGRNTALRELYRSRGFHNMGMVLRHLDADALRDPSSFLEVKDLHRTLQQRDAPVDRRFWAPPPSPEQWDRGARYRTGNNGRYPPPDLRDCA
;
A
#
# COMPACT_ATOMS: atom_id res chain seq x y z
N MET A 1 7.32 -1.17 1.14
CA MET A 1 6.65 -1.56 2.39
C MET A 1 5.44 -2.45 2.09
N SER A 2 5.21 -3.51 2.87
CA SER A 2 4.03 -4.39 2.73
C SER A 2 2.92 -3.99 3.69
N ILE A 3 1.65 -4.06 3.27
CA ILE A 3 0.49 -3.71 4.08
C ILE A 3 -0.44 -4.91 4.20
N PHE A 4 -0.84 -5.20 5.43
CA PHE A 4 -1.77 -6.28 5.77
C PHE A 4 -3.04 -5.70 6.40
N GLY A 5 -4.16 -6.39 6.21
CA GLY A 5 -5.39 -6.12 6.94
C GLY A 5 -5.27 -6.55 8.41
N GLY A 6 -6.16 -6.04 9.26
CA GLY A 6 -6.20 -6.39 10.68
C GLY A 6 -6.48 -7.87 10.96
N ASP A 7 -7.01 -8.59 9.97
CA ASP A 7 -7.22 -10.05 9.98
C ASP A 7 -5.98 -10.85 9.54
N GLY A 8 -4.89 -10.16 9.20
CA GLY A 8 -3.68 -10.77 8.66
C GLY A 8 -3.78 -11.17 7.18
N ALA A 9 -4.71 -10.60 6.41
CA ALA A 9 -4.71 -10.75 4.96
C ALA A 9 -3.69 -9.80 4.32
N PHE A 10 -2.88 -10.30 3.38
CA PHE A 10 -2.02 -9.44 2.57
C PHE A 10 -2.87 -8.59 1.61
N ILE A 11 -2.75 -7.27 1.70
CA ILE A 11 -3.48 -6.34 0.84
C ILE A 11 -2.61 -5.94 -0.35
N GLY A 12 -1.37 -5.55 -0.11
CA GLY A 12 -0.46 -5.13 -1.18
C GLY A 12 0.86 -4.59 -0.68
N ARG A 13 1.81 -4.43 -1.61
CA ARG A 13 3.03 -3.67 -1.38
C ARG A 13 2.83 -2.26 -1.92
N VAL A 14 3.34 -1.29 -1.18
CA VAL A 14 3.32 0.13 -1.49
C VAL A 14 4.74 0.68 -1.47
N ASP A 15 4.99 1.77 -2.19
CA ASP A 15 6.32 2.39 -2.25
C ASP A 15 6.58 3.26 -1.01
N PHE A 16 5.63 4.12 -0.65
CA PHE A 16 5.68 4.94 0.57
C PHE A 16 4.34 4.90 1.32
N PHE A 17 4.40 4.92 2.65
CA PHE A 17 3.23 4.94 3.51
C PHE A 17 3.45 5.88 4.71
N PHE A 18 2.47 6.74 4.94
CA PHE A 18 2.41 7.71 6.03
C PHE A 18 1.25 7.30 6.97
N PRO A 19 1.51 6.45 7.97
CA PRO A 19 0.47 5.80 8.78
C PRO A 19 -0.31 6.77 9.69
N ASP A 20 0.32 7.88 10.06
CA ASP A 20 -0.25 8.96 10.87
C ASP A 20 -1.41 9.68 10.17
N VAL A 21 -1.36 9.77 8.84
CA VAL A 21 -2.39 10.43 8.02
C VAL A 21 -3.10 9.49 7.04
N GLY A 22 -2.69 8.23 6.99
CA GLY A 22 -3.25 7.22 6.10
C GLY A 22 -2.99 7.44 4.62
N LEU A 23 -1.88 8.08 4.27
CA LEU A 23 -1.52 8.33 2.88
C LEU A 23 -0.57 7.26 2.36
N ILE A 24 -0.89 6.70 1.19
CA ILE A 24 -0.04 5.81 0.42
C ILE A 24 0.37 6.55 -0.85
N LEU A 25 1.66 6.54 -1.18
CA LEU A 25 2.18 7.00 -2.46
C LEU A 25 2.77 5.83 -3.23
N GLU A 26 2.45 5.76 -4.52
CA GLU A 26 2.97 4.72 -5.40
C GLU A 26 3.45 5.26 -6.73
N TYR A 27 4.58 4.73 -7.18
CA TYR A 27 5.07 4.96 -8.52
C TYR A 27 4.34 4.07 -9.53
N GLU A 28 3.74 4.71 -10.52
CA GLU A 28 3.08 4.05 -11.64
C GLU A 28 3.94 4.10 -12.89
N GLY A 29 4.58 2.97 -13.22
CA GLY A 29 5.26 2.80 -14.49
C GLY A 29 4.24 2.67 -15.65
N ALA A 30 4.56 3.28 -16.79
CA ALA A 30 3.67 3.47 -17.94
C ALA A 30 3.12 2.19 -18.63
N ALA A 31 3.54 0.98 -18.22
CA ALA A 31 3.26 -0.26 -18.94
C ALA A 31 2.50 -1.34 -18.15
N LYS A 32 1.96 -1.04 -16.96
CA LYS A 32 1.40 -2.09 -16.07
C LYS A 32 0.16 -2.81 -16.64
N THR A 33 -0.61 -2.16 -17.52
CA THR A 33 -1.88 -2.71 -18.05
C THR A 33 -1.86 -2.99 -19.56
N ALA A 34 -0.71 -2.89 -20.22
CA ALA A 34 -0.60 -3.19 -21.64
C ALA A 34 -0.60 -4.71 -21.91
N GLY A 35 -1.28 -5.14 -22.99
CA GLY A 35 -1.25 -6.53 -23.47
C GLY A 35 -2.35 -7.45 -22.92
N ALA A 36 -2.28 -8.73 -23.28
CA ALA A 36 -3.34 -9.73 -23.05
C ALA A 36 -3.71 -9.96 -21.58
N GLN A 37 -2.82 -9.61 -20.64
CA GLN A 37 -3.03 -9.73 -19.20
C GLN A 37 -3.52 -8.43 -18.54
N GLY A 38 -3.60 -7.34 -19.29
CA GLY A 38 -3.94 -6.01 -18.79
C GLY A 38 -5.23 -5.95 -17.97
N ARG A 39 -6.27 -6.67 -18.42
CA ARG A 39 -7.54 -6.78 -17.70
C ARG A 39 -7.38 -7.40 -16.30
N ASN A 40 -6.60 -8.48 -16.19
CA ASN A 40 -6.38 -9.14 -14.91
C ASN A 40 -5.56 -8.28 -13.97
N THR A 41 -4.57 -7.56 -14.50
CA THR A 41 -3.81 -6.57 -13.73
C THR A 41 -4.71 -5.44 -13.24
N ALA A 42 -5.52 -4.84 -14.12
CA ALA A 42 -6.44 -3.77 -13.74
C ALA A 42 -7.45 -4.20 -12.66
N LEU A 43 -7.97 -5.43 -12.73
CA LEU A 43 -8.84 -5.97 -11.69
C LEU A 43 -8.11 -6.13 -10.35
N ARG A 44 -6.87 -6.64 -10.36
CA ARG A 44 -6.06 -6.78 -9.13
C ARG A 44 -5.78 -5.40 -8.51
N GLU A 45 -5.41 -4.42 -9.32
CA GLU A 45 -5.18 -3.04 -8.86
C GLU A 45 -6.44 -2.42 -8.28
N LEU A 46 -7.61 -2.63 -8.92
CA LEU A 46 -8.89 -2.16 -8.40
C LEU A 46 -9.23 -2.79 -7.04
N TYR A 47 -9.08 -4.11 -6.90
CA TYR A 47 -9.36 -4.77 -5.62
C TYR A 47 -8.40 -4.34 -4.52
N ARG A 48 -7.12 -4.13 -4.86
CA ARG A 48 -6.10 -3.63 -3.94
C ARG A 48 -6.40 -2.21 -3.48
N SER A 49 -6.72 -1.32 -4.42
CA SER A 49 -7.14 0.06 -4.12
C SER A 49 -8.37 0.11 -3.22
N ARG A 50 -9.38 -0.73 -3.50
CA ARG A 50 -10.56 -0.89 -2.61
C ARG A 50 -10.18 -1.41 -1.22
N GLY A 51 -9.24 -2.34 -1.14
CA GLY A 51 -8.72 -2.85 0.13
C GLY A 51 -8.14 -1.73 1.00
N PHE A 52 -7.29 -0.88 0.43
CA PHE A 52 -6.74 0.29 1.13
C PHE A 52 -7.84 1.28 1.54
N HIS A 53 -8.74 1.60 0.63
CA HIS A 53 -9.84 2.52 0.91
C HIS A 53 -10.74 2.03 2.06
N ASN A 54 -11.05 0.74 2.10
CA ASN A 54 -11.85 0.13 3.17
C ASN A 54 -11.15 0.18 4.54
N MET A 55 -9.81 0.28 4.57
CA MET A 55 -9.03 0.50 5.79
C MET A 55 -8.91 1.99 6.16
N GLY A 56 -9.54 2.90 5.41
CA GLY A 56 -9.46 4.34 5.63
C GLY A 56 -8.20 5.00 5.05
N MET A 57 -7.48 4.31 4.16
CA MET A 57 -6.26 4.84 3.53
C MET A 57 -6.57 5.54 2.21
N VAL A 58 -5.78 6.55 1.88
CA VAL A 58 -5.80 7.29 0.61
C VAL A 58 -4.61 6.89 -0.23
N LEU A 59 -4.86 6.42 -1.45
CA LEU A 59 -3.82 6.01 -2.40
C LEU A 59 -3.62 7.10 -3.48
N ARG A 60 -2.39 7.59 -3.65
CA ARG A 60 -1.99 8.50 -4.73
C ARG A 60 -0.92 7.85 -5.61
N HIS A 61 -1.25 7.69 -6.89
CA HIS A 61 -0.29 7.29 -7.91
C HIS A 61 0.45 8.49 -8.47
N LEU A 62 1.75 8.33 -8.69
CA LEU A 62 2.66 9.27 -9.34
C LEU A 62 3.36 8.54 -10.48
N ASP A 63 3.23 9.03 -11.70
CA ASP A 63 3.98 8.50 -12.84
C ASP A 63 5.30 9.25 -13.05
N ALA A 64 6.01 8.90 -14.12
CA ALA A 64 7.30 9.52 -14.44
C ALA A 64 7.18 11.02 -14.75
N ASP A 65 6.05 11.46 -15.30
CA ASP A 65 5.86 12.85 -15.70
C ASP A 65 5.45 13.69 -14.49
N ALA A 66 4.59 13.16 -13.62
CA ALA A 66 4.28 13.75 -12.32
C ALA A 66 5.54 13.94 -11.47
N LEU A 67 6.47 12.97 -11.44
CA LEU A 67 7.72 13.12 -10.70
C LEU A 67 8.68 14.15 -11.28
N ARG A 68 8.53 14.55 -12.55
CA ARG A 68 9.31 15.62 -13.18
C ARG A 68 8.68 16.99 -13.02
N ASP A 69 7.39 17.05 -12.66
CA ASP A 69 6.67 18.28 -12.43
C ASP A 69 6.74 18.69 -10.94
N PRO A 70 7.40 19.81 -10.60
CA PRO A 70 7.43 20.31 -9.23
C PRO A 70 6.04 20.53 -8.61
N SER A 71 5.02 20.79 -9.44
CA SER A 71 3.64 21.01 -8.97
C SER A 71 3.06 19.76 -8.31
N SER A 72 3.41 18.57 -8.78
CA SER A 72 2.94 17.30 -8.22
C SER A 72 3.41 17.08 -6.78
N PHE A 73 4.61 17.57 -6.44
CA PHE A 73 5.09 17.51 -5.06
C PHE A 73 4.33 18.48 -4.15
N LEU A 74 3.92 19.65 -4.66
CA LEU A 74 3.07 20.58 -3.92
C LEU A 74 1.69 19.97 -3.66
N GLU A 75 1.10 19.31 -4.66
CA GLU A 75 -0.17 18.58 -4.50
C GLU A 75 -0.09 17.51 -3.42
N VAL A 76 0.97 16.69 -3.43
CA VAL A 76 1.18 15.64 -2.41
C VAL A 76 1.34 16.25 -1.02
N LYS A 77 2.09 17.35 -0.91
CA LYS A 77 2.29 18.04 0.37
C LYS A 77 1.00 18.65 0.89
N ASP A 78 0.17 19.22 0.02
CA ASP A 78 -1.11 19.79 0.40
C ASP A 78 -2.11 18.70 0.78
N LEU A 79 -2.15 17.58 0.04
CA LEU A 79 -2.92 16.39 0.41
C LEU A 79 -2.52 15.88 1.80
N HIS A 80 -1.22 15.72 2.06
CA HIS A 80 -0.73 15.31 3.37
C HIS A 80 -1.20 16.27 4.47
N ARG A 81 -1.11 17.59 4.25
CA ARG A 81 -1.58 18.60 5.23
C ARG A 81 -3.08 18.50 5.47
N THR A 82 -3.88 18.33 4.42
CA THR A 82 -5.33 18.16 4.54
C THR A 82 -5.69 16.90 5.32
N LEU A 83 -4.99 15.79 5.09
CA LEU A 83 -5.23 14.55 5.83
C LEU A 83 -4.80 14.68 7.30
N GLN A 84 -3.68 15.36 7.56
CA GLN A 84 -3.22 15.65 8.92
C GLN A 84 -4.23 16.49 9.72
N GLN A 85 -4.85 17.50 9.09
CA GLN A 85 -5.88 18.33 9.72
C GLN A 85 -7.17 17.58 10.04
N ARG A 86 -7.38 16.41 9.43
CA ARG A 86 -8.56 15.58 9.65
C ARG A 86 -8.53 14.85 11.00
N ASP A 87 -7.38 14.78 11.65
CA ASP A 87 -7.13 14.15 12.96
C ASP A 87 -7.75 12.75 13.09
N ALA A 88 -7.68 11.97 12.00
CA ALA A 88 -8.27 10.65 11.88
C ALA A 88 -7.19 9.67 11.39
N PRO A 89 -6.24 9.28 12.26
CA PRO A 89 -5.18 8.35 11.88
C PRO A 89 -5.78 7.00 11.45
N VAL A 90 -5.02 6.24 10.65
CA VAL A 90 -5.49 4.91 10.24
C VAL A 90 -5.61 4.02 11.45
N ASP A 91 -6.82 3.54 11.70
CA ASP A 91 -7.12 2.68 12.82
C ASP A 91 -6.41 1.34 12.68
N ARG A 92 -5.49 1.07 13.61
CA ARG A 92 -4.66 -0.15 13.68
C ARG A 92 -5.48 -1.44 13.85
N ARG A 93 -6.78 -1.36 14.15
CA ARG A 93 -7.67 -2.54 14.12
C ARG A 93 -7.89 -3.06 12.70
N PHE A 94 -7.74 -2.21 11.69
CA PHE A 94 -8.02 -2.58 10.29
C PHE A 94 -6.76 -2.85 9.47
N TRP A 95 -5.57 -2.56 9.99
CA TRP A 95 -4.31 -2.82 9.27
C TRP A 95 -3.15 -3.18 10.20
N ALA A 96 -2.14 -3.85 9.63
CA ALA A 96 -0.90 -4.19 10.32
C ALA A 96 0.33 -4.00 9.42
N PRO A 97 1.49 -3.64 10.00
CA PRO A 97 2.78 -3.72 9.31
C PRO A 97 3.16 -5.18 9.03
N PRO A 98 4.19 -5.44 8.20
CA PRO A 98 4.75 -6.78 8.08
C PRO A 98 5.19 -7.31 9.46
N PRO A 99 5.11 -8.64 9.68
CA PRO A 99 5.62 -9.24 10.90
C PRO A 99 7.12 -8.99 11.05
N SER A 100 7.59 -8.83 12.29
CA SER A 100 9.03 -8.84 12.55
C SER A 100 9.62 -10.22 12.22
N PRO A 101 10.95 -10.30 11.99
CA PRO A 101 11.63 -11.58 11.82
C PRO A 101 11.31 -12.58 12.95
N GLU A 102 11.25 -12.12 14.21
CA GLU A 102 10.94 -13.02 15.33
C GLU A 102 9.49 -13.53 15.30
N GLN A 103 8.54 -12.71 14.87
CA GLN A 103 7.15 -13.14 14.69
C GLN A 103 7.04 -14.19 13.58
N TRP A 104 7.80 -14.01 12.50
CA TRP A 104 7.88 -14.97 11.40
C TRP A 104 8.45 -16.32 11.85
N ASP A 105 9.55 -16.31 12.60
CA ASP A 105 10.21 -17.53 13.11
C ASP A 105 9.31 -18.31 14.09
N ARG A 106 8.45 -17.60 14.83
CA ARG A 106 7.40 -18.20 15.68
C ARG A 106 6.20 -18.74 14.89
N GLY A 107 6.25 -18.67 13.56
CA GLY A 107 5.24 -19.22 12.67
C GLY A 107 4.08 -18.28 12.38
N ALA A 108 4.23 -16.95 12.57
CA ALA A 108 3.25 -16.01 12.04
C ALA A 108 3.12 -16.20 10.53
N ARG A 109 1.91 -16.54 10.06
CA ARG A 109 1.62 -16.70 8.63
C ARG A 109 0.44 -15.82 8.27
N TYR A 110 0.63 -14.99 7.27
CA TYR A 110 -0.43 -14.15 6.70
C TYR A 110 -1.09 -14.87 5.54
N ARG A 111 -2.41 -14.68 5.39
CA ARG A 111 -3.16 -15.24 4.27
C ARG A 111 -2.89 -14.36 3.06
N THR A 112 -2.41 -14.92 1.95
CA THR A 112 -2.59 -14.21 0.67
C THR A 112 -4.03 -14.45 0.23
N GLY A 113 -4.67 -13.44 -0.36
CA GLY A 113 -6.06 -13.56 -0.83
C GLY A 113 -6.31 -14.65 -1.89
N ASN A 114 -5.29 -15.42 -2.30
CA ASN A 114 -5.36 -16.49 -3.28
C ASN A 114 -4.46 -17.68 -2.88
N ASN A 115 -4.78 -18.42 -1.81
CA ASN A 115 -4.23 -19.74 -1.44
C ASN A 115 -2.69 -19.94 -1.45
N GLY A 116 -1.90 -18.89 -1.66
CA GLY A 116 -0.44 -18.88 -1.64
C GLY A 116 0.05 -18.44 -0.27
N ARG A 117 1.17 -18.97 0.18
CA ARG A 117 1.86 -18.44 1.34
C ARG A 117 2.55 -17.14 0.91
N TYR A 118 2.40 -16.06 1.68
CA TYR A 118 3.27 -14.90 1.52
C TYR A 118 4.71 -15.40 1.77
N PRO A 119 5.69 -15.05 0.94
CA PRO A 119 7.09 -15.36 1.27
C PRO A 119 7.50 -14.58 2.55
N PRO A 120 8.54 -15.03 3.27
CA PRO A 120 9.05 -14.28 4.41
C PRO A 120 9.29 -12.81 4.06
N PRO A 121 9.04 -11.86 4.99
CA PRO A 121 9.40 -10.47 4.79
C PRO A 121 10.88 -10.38 4.42
N ASP A 122 11.20 -9.69 3.33
CA ASP A 122 12.59 -9.36 3.01
C ASP A 122 13.10 -8.47 4.15
N LEU A 123 14.35 -8.62 4.56
CA LEU A 123 14.98 -7.72 5.54
C LEU A 123 14.93 -6.25 5.08
N ARG A 124 14.71 -6.00 3.78
CA ARG A 124 14.46 -4.68 3.18
C ARG A 124 13.05 -4.12 3.44
N ASP A 125 12.09 -4.93 3.87
CA ASP A 125 10.73 -4.49 4.24
C ASP A 125 10.63 -3.99 5.68
N CYS A 126 11.73 -4.05 6.47
CA CYS A 126 11.79 -3.70 7.89
C CYS A 126 12.48 -2.36 8.19
N ALA A 127 12.91 -1.62 7.16
CA ALA A 127 13.64 -0.35 7.29
C ALA A 127 12.75 0.86 7.00
#